data_AF-A0A8C2JPC4-F1
#
_entry.id   AF-A0A8C2JPC4-F1
#
_cell.length_a   1.000
_cell.length_b   1.000
_cell.length_c   1.000
_cell.angle_alpha   90.00
_cell.angle_beta   90.00
_cell.angle_gamma   90.00
#
_symmetry.space_group_name_H-M   'P 1'
#
loop_
_entity.id
_entity.type
_entity.pdbx_description
1 polymer ?
#
loop_
_entity_poly.entity_id
_entity_poly.type
_entity_poly.pdbx_seq_one_letter_code
_entity_poly.pdbx_strand_id
1 'polypeptide(L)'
;MLWYEFKKELSCLDDWLRSAEKIAASPNSSHVLYVTAKEELQKYENLRTEARIRLTQLDGLTQRSRTLVGLFRGAMGARLMEMMKDCGQRWDQLSNTVDTVCRRLKHFVCQREDFERQREEMAVWLADMDLRLTEVEHFSGKDTCSKMHQLQGFQEAVGESAGRLNDLLQHGEELIQRSEPADAQAIENQLQELLLHCTRVFQGLGHLHTRLLSMRLVFEEDWALCAPDSGCPSESMLEDECFIDRSMAPQSQSCLPQSSQDHLVLEWDPSVDIGGSISHDGTDSSSFSAAAGVPYTDEPAKYPQRRRVYMSPVDSQPDNAAVSIKQPSIKKSLENAAPPQMPVPGKAMAPDWSM
;
A
#
# COMPACT_ATOMS: atom_id res chain seq x y z
N MET A 1 11.45 -10.18 -53.15
CA MET A 1 11.85 -10.90 -51.92
C MET A 1 11.62 -10.06 -50.67
N LEU A 2 12.28 -8.89 -50.52
CA LEU A 2 12.18 -8.01 -49.34
C LEU A 2 10.73 -7.67 -48.89
N TRP A 3 9.82 -7.38 -49.82
CA TRP A 3 8.42 -7.08 -49.48
C TRP A 3 7.63 -8.31 -49.00
N TYR A 4 7.89 -9.48 -49.58
CA TYR A 4 7.19 -10.71 -49.24
C TYR A 4 7.59 -11.20 -47.84
N GLU A 5 8.89 -11.19 -47.54
CA GLU A 5 9.42 -11.53 -46.22
C GLU A 5 8.90 -10.57 -45.14
N PHE A 6 8.93 -9.25 -45.41
CA PHE A 6 8.34 -8.25 -44.53
C PHE A 6 6.85 -8.51 -44.25
N LYS A 7 6.06 -8.81 -45.30
CA LYS A 7 4.64 -9.11 -45.16
C LYS A 7 4.38 -10.37 -44.33
N LYS A 8 5.19 -11.42 -44.53
CA LYS A 8 5.09 -12.67 -43.77
C LYS A 8 5.34 -12.43 -42.28
N GLU A 9 6.40 -11.69 -41.95
CA GLU A 9 6.74 -11.39 -40.55
C GLU A 9 5.71 -10.46 -39.90
N LEU A 10 5.22 -9.46 -40.64
CA LEU A 10 4.15 -8.59 -40.16
C LEU A 10 2.84 -9.36 -39.90
N SER A 11 2.49 -10.32 -40.75
CA SER A 11 1.33 -11.19 -40.54
C SER A 11 1.49 -12.04 -39.27
N CYS A 12 2.67 -12.61 -39.05
CA CYS A 12 2.94 -13.40 -37.85
C CYS A 12 2.81 -12.56 -36.57
N LEU A 13 3.31 -11.31 -36.59
CA LEU A 13 3.13 -10.38 -35.48
C LEU A 13 1.66 -9.98 -35.30
N ASP A 14 0.93 -9.73 -36.40
CA ASP A 14 -0.49 -9.38 -36.38
C ASP A 14 -1.35 -10.49 -35.77
N ASP A 15 -1.11 -11.76 -36.17
CA ASP A 15 -1.82 -12.93 -35.64
C ASP A 15 -1.60 -13.08 -34.13
N TRP A 16 -0.37 -12.86 -33.68
CA TRP A 16 -0.07 -12.83 -32.25
C TRP A 16 -0.73 -11.66 -31.54
N LEU A 17 -0.65 -10.44 -32.10
CA LEU A 17 -1.30 -9.25 -31.53
C LEU A 17 -2.80 -9.47 -31.35
N ARG A 18 -3.50 -10.01 -32.35
CA ARG A 18 -4.94 -10.34 -32.24
C ARG A 18 -5.23 -11.31 -31.11
N SER A 19 -4.38 -12.33 -30.96
CA SER A 19 -4.52 -13.33 -29.90
C SER A 19 -4.28 -12.72 -28.52
N ALA A 20 -3.27 -11.87 -28.39
CA ALA A 20 -2.93 -11.15 -27.17
C ALA A 20 -4.00 -10.11 -26.78
N GLU A 21 -4.54 -9.38 -27.75
CA GLU A 21 -5.64 -8.42 -27.55
C GLU A 21 -6.90 -9.12 -27.06
N LYS A 22 -7.20 -10.32 -27.58
CA LYS A 22 -8.34 -11.12 -27.10
C LYS A 22 -8.18 -11.51 -25.64
N ILE A 23 -6.96 -11.84 -25.20
CA ILE A 23 -6.65 -12.09 -23.79
C ILE A 23 -6.84 -10.79 -22.98
N ALA A 24 -6.36 -9.67 -23.51
CA ALA A 24 -6.37 -8.38 -22.83
C ALA A 24 -7.73 -7.67 -22.78
N ALA A 25 -8.74 -8.14 -23.54
CA ALA A 25 -10.01 -7.47 -23.72
C ALA A 25 -10.87 -7.35 -22.45
N SER A 26 -10.78 -8.33 -21.54
CA SER A 26 -11.58 -8.38 -20.31
C SER A 26 -10.78 -8.98 -19.15
N PRO A 27 -9.89 -8.20 -18.51
CA PRO A 27 -9.09 -8.67 -17.39
C PRO A 27 -9.96 -8.95 -16.16
N ASN A 28 -9.93 -10.17 -15.64
CA ASN A 28 -10.57 -10.53 -14.37
C ASN A 28 -9.77 -9.94 -13.19
N SER A 29 -9.98 -8.66 -12.89
CA SER A 29 -9.03 -7.87 -12.08
C SER A 29 -9.67 -6.91 -11.09
N SER A 30 -10.98 -7.01 -10.91
CA SER A 30 -11.76 -6.34 -9.87
C SER A 30 -12.90 -7.28 -9.50
N HIS A 31 -13.26 -7.34 -8.21
CA HIS A 31 -14.32 -8.22 -7.72
C HIS A 31 -14.08 -9.70 -8.10
N VAL A 32 -12.89 -10.19 -7.76
CA VAL A 32 -12.45 -11.55 -8.04
C VAL A 32 -11.87 -12.16 -6.78
N LEU A 33 -12.01 -13.48 -6.66
CA LEU A 33 -11.39 -14.24 -5.60
C LEU A 33 -9.86 -14.15 -5.68
N TYR A 34 -9.19 -14.29 -4.55
CA TYR A 34 -7.74 -14.30 -4.43
C TYR A 34 -7.08 -15.34 -5.33
N VAL A 35 -7.62 -16.55 -5.38
CA VAL A 35 -7.12 -17.63 -6.25
C VAL A 35 -7.22 -17.22 -7.73
N THR A 36 -8.37 -16.70 -8.15
CA THR A 36 -8.59 -16.21 -9.51
C THR A 36 -7.67 -15.05 -9.85
N ALA A 37 -7.41 -14.14 -8.90
CA ALA A 37 -6.49 -13.03 -9.08
C ALA A 37 -5.04 -13.49 -9.29
N LYS A 38 -4.58 -14.55 -8.58
CA LYS A 38 -3.26 -15.15 -8.79
C LYS A 38 -3.14 -15.80 -10.18
N GLU A 39 -4.16 -16.54 -10.59
CA GLU A 39 -4.20 -17.17 -11.92
C GLU A 39 -4.18 -16.14 -13.04
N GLU A 40 -5.01 -15.10 -12.92
CA GLU A 40 -5.06 -14.01 -13.90
C GLU A 40 -3.73 -13.22 -13.90
N LEU A 41 -3.10 -13.02 -12.74
CA LEU A 41 -1.79 -12.37 -12.65
C LEU A 41 -0.73 -13.19 -13.41
N GLN A 42 -0.69 -14.50 -13.20
CA GLN A 42 0.25 -15.38 -13.88
C GLN A 42 0.05 -15.34 -15.41
N LYS A 43 -1.20 -15.36 -15.85
CA LYS A 43 -1.56 -15.25 -17.27
C LYS A 43 -1.06 -13.93 -17.89
N TYR A 44 -1.22 -12.80 -17.20
CA TYR A 44 -0.73 -11.51 -17.69
C TYR A 44 0.79 -11.35 -17.61
N GLU A 45 1.46 -11.93 -16.61
CA GLU A 45 2.94 -11.98 -16.58
C GLU A 45 3.53 -12.84 -17.70
N ASN A 46 2.87 -13.95 -18.05
CA ASN A 46 3.24 -14.74 -19.22
C ASN A 46 3.09 -13.92 -20.50
N LEU A 47 1.96 -13.21 -20.65
CA LEU A 47 1.72 -12.34 -21.80
C LEU A 47 2.74 -11.19 -21.89
N ARG A 48 3.10 -10.61 -20.74
CA ARG A 48 4.13 -9.57 -20.63
C ARG A 48 5.49 -10.09 -21.05
N THR A 49 5.85 -11.31 -20.65
CA THR A 49 7.10 -11.96 -21.02
C THR A 49 7.15 -12.24 -22.52
N GLU A 50 6.07 -12.74 -23.09
CA GLU A 50 5.95 -12.96 -24.53
C GLU A 50 6.06 -11.65 -25.34
N ALA A 51 5.40 -10.58 -24.87
CA ALA A 51 5.52 -9.25 -25.46
C ALA A 51 6.98 -8.74 -25.42
N ARG A 52 7.72 -8.97 -24.33
CA ARG A 52 9.15 -8.61 -24.24
C ARG A 52 9.99 -9.36 -25.28
N ILE A 53 9.73 -10.65 -25.49
CA ILE A 53 10.45 -11.46 -26.50
C ILE A 53 10.18 -10.92 -27.92
N ARG A 54 8.92 -10.62 -28.23
CA ARG A 54 8.48 -10.14 -29.55
C ARG A 54 8.84 -8.69 -29.85
N LEU A 55 9.26 -7.91 -28.86
CA LEU A 55 9.72 -6.54 -29.06
C LEU A 55 10.84 -6.45 -30.11
N THR A 56 11.74 -7.43 -30.14
CA THR A 56 12.81 -7.51 -31.14
C THR A 56 12.27 -7.66 -32.58
N GLN A 57 11.18 -8.42 -32.77
CA GLN A 57 10.53 -8.60 -34.07
C GLN A 57 9.86 -7.30 -34.54
N LEU A 58 9.16 -6.61 -33.64
CA LEU A 58 8.57 -5.30 -33.91
C LEU A 58 9.64 -4.26 -34.29
N ASP A 59 10.79 -4.29 -33.63
CA ASP A 59 11.91 -3.39 -33.90
C ASP A 59 12.51 -3.64 -35.28
N GLY A 60 12.71 -4.91 -35.62
CA GLY A 60 13.17 -5.32 -36.95
C GLY A 60 12.18 -4.97 -38.07
N LEU A 61 10.87 -5.11 -37.82
CA LEU A 61 9.82 -4.69 -38.74
C LEU A 61 9.80 -3.16 -38.92
N THR A 62 9.92 -2.43 -37.82
CA THR A 62 9.97 -0.95 -37.83
C THR A 62 11.20 -0.44 -38.58
N GLN A 63 12.35 -1.11 -38.45
CA GLN A 63 13.55 -0.71 -39.18
C GLN A 63 13.41 -0.96 -40.69
N ARG A 64 12.91 -2.13 -41.10
CA ARG A 64 12.71 -2.45 -42.52
C ARG A 64 11.60 -1.63 -43.17
N SER A 65 10.55 -1.29 -42.42
CA SER A 65 9.47 -0.45 -42.96
C SER A 65 9.98 0.94 -43.35
N ARG A 66 10.89 1.55 -42.59
CA ARG A 66 11.54 2.82 -42.95
C ARG A 66 12.26 2.73 -44.30
N THR A 67 13.01 1.64 -44.52
CA THR A 67 13.69 1.40 -45.81
C THR A 67 12.68 1.23 -46.95
N LEU A 68 11.62 0.46 -46.72
CA LEU A 68 10.59 0.19 -47.73
C LEU A 68 9.76 1.44 -48.09
N VAL A 69 9.47 2.33 -47.14
CA VAL A 69 8.80 3.62 -47.40
C VAL A 69 9.63 4.49 -48.34
N GLY A 70 10.97 4.47 -48.23
CA GLY A 70 11.85 5.17 -49.18
C GLY A 70 11.83 4.58 -50.60
N LEU A 71 11.49 3.30 -50.75
CA LEU A 71 11.41 2.60 -52.04
C LEU A 71 10.03 2.71 -52.69
N PHE A 72 8.96 2.77 -51.90
CA PHE A 72 7.59 2.87 -52.38
C PHE A 72 7.14 4.33 -52.51
N ARG A 73 6.87 4.79 -53.73
CA ARG A 73 6.31 6.14 -53.98
C ARG A 73 4.78 6.15 -53.94
N GLY A 74 4.21 7.29 -53.54
CA GLY A 74 2.76 7.55 -53.60
C GLY A 74 1.94 6.63 -52.69
N ALA A 75 0.80 6.14 -53.18
CA ALA A 75 -0.19 5.41 -52.39
C ALA A 75 0.33 4.15 -51.68
N MET A 76 1.33 3.46 -52.26
CA MET A 76 1.90 2.26 -51.65
C MET A 76 2.71 2.58 -50.39
N GLY A 77 3.49 3.67 -50.41
CA GLY A 77 4.25 4.14 -49.24
C GLY A 77 3.32 4.64 -48.13
N ALA A 78 2.26 5.37 -48.50
CA ALA A 78 1.23 5.81 -47.55
C ALA A 78 0.52 4.63 -46.87
N ARG A 79 0.15 3.59 -47.62
CA ARG A 79 -0.48 2.38 -47.07
C ARG A 79 0.46 1.63 -46.12
N LEU A 80 1.75 1.53 -46.44
CA LEU A 80 2.73 0.90 -45.54
C LEU A 80 2.89 1.66 -44.23
N MET A 81 2.96 3.00 -44.30
CA MET A 81 3.01 3.86 -43.11
C MET A 81 1.80 3.64 -42.22
N GLU A 82 0.60 3.62 -42.81
CA GLU A 82 -0.64 3.39 -42.05
C GLU A 82 -0.66 2.02 -41.38
N MET A 83 -0.25 0.96 -42.09
CA MET A 83 -0.16 -0.38 -41.52
C MET A 83 0.82 -0.47 -40.34
N MET A 84 1.98 0.20 -40.43
CA MET A 84 2.95 0.21 -39.33
C MET A 84 2.47 1.04 -38.15
N LYS A 85 1.77 2.15 -38.42
CA LYS A 85 1.18 3.00 -37.38
C LYS A 85 0.09 2.26 -36.62
N ASP A 86 -0.83 1.59 -37.31
CA ASP A 86 -1.87 0.75 -36.70
C ASP A 86 -1.25 -0.35 -35.82
N CYS A 87 -0.27 -1.08 -36.36
CA CYS A 87 0.45 -2.11 -35.60
C CYS A 87 1.14 -1.54 -34.34
N GLY A 88 1.77 -0.37 -34.46
CA GLY A 88 2.43 0.30 -33.33
C GLY A 88 1.43 0.77 -32.26
N GLN A 89 0.31 1.36 -32.67
CA GLN A 89 -0.75 1.80 -31.75
C GLN A 89 -1.36 0.63 -30.97
N ARG A 90 -1.67 -0.47 -31.67
CA ARG A 90 -2.17 -1.70 -31.07
C ARG A 90 -1.19 -2.32 -30.08
N TRP A 91 0.10 -2.36 -30.45
CA TRP A 91 1.16 -2.81 -29.55
C TRP A 91 1.26 -1.96 -28.27
N ASP A 92 1.24 -0.64 -28.42
CA ASP A 92 1.33 0.29 -27.28
C ASP A 92 0.10 0.16 -26.37
N GLN A 93 -1.11 0.06 -26.95
CA GLN A 93 -2.34 -0.16 -26.20
C GLN A 93 -2.30 -1.48 -25.44
N LEU A 94 -1.92 -2.58 -26.09
CA LEU A 94 -1.76 -3.89 -25.46
C LEU A 94 -0.75 -3.82 -24.31
N SER A 95 0.43 -3.24 -24.55
CA SER A 95 1.48 -3.13 -23.54
C SER A 95 1.02 -2.34 -22.31
N ASN A 96 0.34 -1.20 -22.54
CA ASN A 96 -0.22 -0.38 -21.46
C ASN A 96 -1.30 -1.12 -20.66
N THR A 97 -2.19 -1.86 -21.34
CA THR A 97 -3.22 -2.67 -20.69
C THR A 97 -2.58 -3.76 -19.85
N VAL A 98 -1.63 -4.52 -20.40
CA VAL A 98 -0.91 -5.59 -19.68
C VAL A 98 -0.20 -5.04 -18.46
N ASP A 99 0.58 -3.95 -18.60
CA ASP A 99 1.31 -3.36 -17.47
C ASP A 99 0.36 -2.81 -16.40
N THR A 100 -0.80 -2.27 -16.78
CA THR A 100 -1.80 -1.75 -15.82
C THR A 100 -2.49 -2.87 -15.06
N VAL A 101 -2.90 -3.93 -15.75
CA VAL A 101 -3.55 -5.10 -15.15
C VAL A 101 -2.57 -5.84 -14.23
N CYS A 102 -1.33 -6.10 -14.69
CA CYS A 102 -0.27 -6.68 -13.86
C CYS A 102 -0.05 -5.88 -12.58
N ARG A 103 0.08 -4.55 -12.67
CA ARG A 103 0.30 -3.70 -11.48
C ARG A 103 -0.85 -3.82 -10.47
N ARG A 104 -2.10 -3.75 -10.94
CA ARG A 104 -3.29 -3.88 -10.07
C ARG A 104 -3.37 -5.25 -9.41
N LEU A 105 -3.23 -6.32 -10.19
CA LEU A 105 -3.30 -7.70 -9.68
C LEU A 105 -2.15 -7.99 -8.70
N LYS A 106 -0.93 -7.53 -8.99
CA LYS A 106 0.20 -7.64 -8.05
C LYS A 106 -0.09 -6.96 -6.74
N HIS A 107 -0.55 -5.71 -6.77
CA HIS A 107 -0.87 -4.98 -5.55
C HIS A 107 -1.93 -5.72 -4.71
N PHE A 108 -2.97 -6.24 -5.35
CA PHE A 108 -4.00 -7.03 -4.66
C PHE A 108 -3.44 -8.31 -4.03
N VAL A 109 -2.67 -9.11 -4.80
CA VAL A 109 -2.06 -10.36 -4.31
C VAL A 109 -1.06 -10.10 -3.20
N CYS A 110 -0.20 -9.08 -3.33
CA CYS A 110 0.81 -8.74 -2.33
C CYS A 110 0.17 -8.31 -1.01
N GLN A 111 -0.86 -7.46 -1.00
CA GLN A 111 -1.53 -7.09 0.26
C GLN A 111 -2.06 -8.33 1.00
N ARG A 112 -2.66 -9.28 0.28
CA ARG A 112 -3.16 -10.53 0.87
C ARG A 112 -2.02 -11.39 1.43
N GLU A 113 -0.92 -11.52 0.70
CA GLU A 113 0.26 -12.28 1.14
C GLU A 113 0.99 -11.62 2.32
N ASP A 114 1.05 -10.29 2.34
CA ASP A 114 1.63 -9.50 3.43
C ASP A 114 0.81 -9.68 4.72
N PHE A 115 -0.52 -9.63 4.62
CA PHE A 115 -1.42 -9.94 5.74
C PHE A 115 -1.20 -11.37 6.25
N GLU A 116 -1.17 -12.37 5.36
CA GLU A 116 -0.95 -13.77 5.76
C GLU A 116 0.40 -13.95 6.46
N ARG A 117 1.45 -13.25 6.00
CA ARG A 117 2.76 -13.25 6.64
C ARG A 117 2.73 -12.64 8.04
N GLN A 118 2.14 -11.44 8.19
CA GLN A 118 2.03 -10.76 9.48
C GLN A 118 1.22 -11.58 10.50
N ARG A 119 0.13 -12.20 10.03
CA ARG A 119 -0.68 -13.11 10.85
C ARG A 119 0.11 -14.32 11.31
N GLU A 120 0.87 -14.95 10.41
CA GLU A 120 1.71 -16.10 10.74
C GLU A 120 2.82 -15.73 11.74
N GLU A 121 3.47 -14.58 11.53
CA GLU A 121 4.48 -14.06 12.47
C GLU A 121 3.90 -13.85 13.87
N MET A 122 2.71 -13.25 13.96
CA MET A 122 2.00 -13.10 15.24
C MET A 122 1.62 -14.45 15.86
N ALA A 123 1.16 -15.41 15.05
CA ALA A 123 0.80 -16.75 15.53
C ALA A 123 2.01 -17.50 16.10
N VAL A 124 3.17 -17.40 15.43
CA VAL A 124 4.44 -17.96 15.92
C VAL A 124 4.88 -17.28 17.21
N TRP A 125 4.77 -15.96 17.30
CA TRP A 125 5.08 -15.22 18.52
C TRP A 125 4.19 -15.64 19.70
N LEU A 126 2.88 -15.83 19.46
CA LEU A 126 1.95 -16.33 20.47
C LEU A 126 2.31 -17.75 20.92
N ALA A 127 2.68 -18.64 19.99
CA ALA A 127 3.09 -20.00 20.32
C ALA A 127 4.40 -20.04 21.14
N ASP A 128 5.37 -19.18 20.81
CA ASP A 128 6.59 -19.01 21.62
C ASP A 128 6.26 -18.51 23.03
N MET A 129 5.40 -17.50 23.14
CA MET A 129 4.96 -16.97 24.43
C MET A 129 4.26 -18.05 25.27
N ASP A 130 3.34 -18.81 24.68
CA ASP A 130 2.64 -19.91 25.35
C ASP A 130 3.62 -20.99 25.86
N LEU A 131 4.60 -21.37 25.05
CA LEU A 131 5.66 -22.30 25.45
C LEU A 131 6.47 -21.76 26.63
N ARG A 132 6.87 -20.49 26.58
CA ARG A 132 7.63 -19.85 27.67
C ARG A 132 6.83 -19.71 28.95
N LEU A 133 5.53 -19.44 28.84
CA LEU A 133 4.61 -19.42 29.99
C LEU A 133 4.51 -20.79 30.64
N THR A 134 4.28 -21.84 29.85
CA THR A 134 4.19 -23.22 30.35
C THR A 134 5.51 -23.69 30.98
N GLU A 135 6.66 -23.29 30.43
CA GLU A 135 7.99 -23.55 31.00
C GLU A 135 8.15 -22.93 32.40
N VAL A 136 7.83 -21.64 32.54
CA VAL A 136 7.92 -20.94 33.84
C VAL A 136 6.95 -21.54 34.87
N GLU A 137 5.75 -21.92 34.43
CA GLU A 137 4.70 -22.43 35.29
C GLU A 137 5.01 -23.84 35.81
N HIS A 138 5.46 -24.77 34.94
CA HIS A 138 5.51 -26.21 35.27
C HIS A 138 6.93 -26.80 35.34
N PHE A 139 7.88 -26.26 34.60
CA PHE A 139 9.18 -26.92 34.38
C PHE A 139 10.36 -26.16 35.01
N SER A 140 10.16 -24.89 35.33
CA SER A 140 11.15 -24.07 36.00
C SER A 140 11.31 -24.46 37.47
N GLY A 141 12.47 -25.02 37.82
CA GLY A 141 12.94 -25.19 39.20
C GLY A 141 13.46 -23.90 39.85
N LYS A 142 13.24 -22.73 39.21
CA LYS A 142 13.63 -21.41 39.74
C LYS A 142 12.70 -21.00 40.89
N ASP A 143 13.22 -20.16 41.77
CA ASP A 143 12.48 -19.56 42.88
C ASP A 143 11.37 -18.60 42.40
N THR A 144 10.40 -18.33 43.28
CA THR A 144 9.20 -17.53 42.98
C THR A 144 9.55 -16.11 42.51
N CYS A 145 10.63 -15.53 43.02
CA CYS A 145 11.07 -14.20 42.63
C CYS A 145 11.66 -14.18 41.22
N SER A 146 12.52 -15.15 40.88
CA SER A 146 12.97 -15.34 39.49
C SER A 146 11.81 -15.54 38.51
N LYS A 147 10.73 -16.23 38.92
CA LYS A 147 9.52 -16.40 38.10
C LYS A 147 8.74 -15.09 37.93
N MET A 148 8.66 -14.27 38.98
CA MET A 148 8.00 -12.96 38.92
C MET A 148 8.74 -11.98 38.01
N HIS A 149 10.07 -11.95 38.05
CA HIS A 149 10.84 -11.13 37.12
C HIS A 149 10.65 -11.56 35.65
N GLN A 150 10.59 -12.86 35.38
CA GLN A 150 10.27 -13.36 34.02
C GLN A 150 8.87 -12.97 33.58
N LEU A 151 7.90 -13.03 34.51
CA LEU A 151 6.53 -12.62 34.24
C LEU A 151 6.43 -11.13 33.88
N GLN A 152 7.16 -10.26 34.57
CA GLN A 152 7.23 -8.84 34.22
C GLN A 152 7.76 -8.64 32.79
N GLY A 153 8.81 -9.37 32.41
CA GLY A 153 9.33 -9.35 31.03
C GLY A 153 8.32 -9.85 29.99
N PHE A 154 7.46 -10.83 30.34
CA PHE A 154 6.37 -11.25 29.45
C PHE A 154 5.30 -10.15 29.32
N GLN A 155 4.95 -9.46 30.39
CA GLN A 155 3.98 -8.34 30.36
C GLN A 155 4.48 -7.19 29.47
N GLU A 156 5.78 -6.85 29.58
CA GLU A 156 6.41 -5.85 28.70
C GLU A 156 6.34 -6.28 27.22
N ALA A 157 6.70 -7.54 26.92
CA ALA A 157 6.64 -8.08 25.57
C ALA A 157 5.22 -8.10 24.99
N VAL A 158 4.20 -8.37 25.81
CA VAL A 158 2.78 -8.27 25.42
C VAL A 158 2.39 -6.82 25.12
N GLY A 159 2.83 -5.87 25.96
CA GLY A 159 2.62 -4.44 25.72
C GLY A 159 3.20 -3.97 24.39
N GLU A 160 4.41 -4.40 24.05
CA GLU A 160 5.04 -4.10 22.75
C GLU A 160 4.31 -4.77 21.57
N SER A 161 3.79 -5.98 21.76
CA SER A 161 3.08 -6.74 20.72
C SER A 161 1.68 -6.21 20.43
N ALA A 162 1.05 -5.51 21.38
CA ALA A 162 -0.31 -4.98 21.25
C ALA A 162 -0.46 -4.05 20.03
N GLY A 163 0.54 -3.19 19.76
CA GLY A 163 0.55 -2.34 18.58
C GLY A 163 0.57 -3.16 17.28
N ARG A 164 1.44 -4.17 17.20
CA ARG A 164 1.51 -5.08 16.03
C ARG A 164 0.20 -5.84 15.80
N LEU A 165 -0.46 -6.28 16.87
CA LEU A 165 -1.75 -6.95 16.77
C LEU A 165 -2.83 -5.99 16.26
N ASN A 166 -2.86 -4.75 16.75
CA ASN A 166 -3.81 -3.73 16.31
C ASN A 166 -3.62 -3.38 14.82
N ASP A 167 -2.38 -3.18 14.37
CA ASP A 167 -2.06 -2.92 12.96
C ASP A 167 -2.50 -4.07 12.05
N LEU A 168 -2.30 -5.32 12.51
CA LEU A 168 -2.76 -6.52 11.80
C LEU A 168 -4.28 -6.59 11.70
N LEU A 169 -5.00 -6.27 12.79
CA LEU A 169 -6.47 -6.26 12.80
C LEU A 169 -7.01 -5.19 11.85
N GLN A 170 -6.44 -3.98 11.87
CA GLN A 170 -6.83 -2.91 10.96
C GLN A 170 -6.59 -3.31 9.49
N HIS A 171 -5.40 -3.84 9.18
CA HIS A 171 -5.09 -4.32 7.84
C HIS A 171 -6.05 -5.44 7.38
N GLY A 172 -6.40 -6.35 8.30
CA GLY A 172 -7.39 -7.40 8.06
C GLY A 172 -8.78 -6.85 7.75
N GLU A 173 -9.24 -5.85 8.50
CA GLU A 173 -10.53 -5.19 8.26
C GLU A 173 -10.57 -4.50 6.88
N GLU A 174 -9.52 -3.75 6.53
CA GLU A 174 -9.40 -3.11 5.22
C GLU A 174 -9.45 -4.13 4.07
N LEU A 175 -8.85 -5.31 4.25
CA LEU A 175 -8.92 -6.41 3.29
C LEU A 175 -10.33 -7.00 3.21
N ILE A 176 -11.01 -7.24 4.33
CA ILE A 176 -12.39 -7.75 4.37
C ILE A 176 -13.33 -6.84 3.57
N GLN A 177 -13.24 -5.52 3.76
CA GLN A 177 -14.09 -4.54 3.09
C GLN A 177 -13.94 -4.52 1.56
N ARG A 178 -12.79 -4.97 1.04
CA ARG A 178 -12.42 -4.87 -0.38
C ARG A 178 -12.39 -6.23 -1.10
N SER A 179 -12.58 -7.32 -0.36
CA SER A 179 -12.51 -8.69 -0.88
C SER A 179 -13.88 -9.21 -1.27
N GLU A 180 -13.90 -10.26 -2.09
CA GLU A 180 -15.12 -11.01 -2.36
C GLU A 180 -15.61 -11.75 -1.10
N PRO A 181 -16.92 -12.02 -0.96
CA PRO A 181 -17.50 -12.54 0.29
C PRO A 181 -16.83 -13.82 0.83
N ALA A 182 -16.41 -14.73 -0.06
CA ALA A 182 -15.74 -15.96 0.34
C ALA A 182 -14.34 -15.71 0.92
N ASP A 183 -13.58 -14.79 0.32
CA ASP A 183 -12.25 -14.42 0.82
C ASP A 183 -12.35 -13.57 2.08
N ALA A 184 -13.31 -12.64 2.13
CA ALA A 184 -13.64 -11.86 3.32
C ALA A 184 -13.93 -12.76 4.52
N GLN A 185 -14.78 -13.78 4.35
CA GLN A 185 -15.05 -14.76 5.41
C GLN A 185 -13.80 -15.53 5.82
N ALA A 186 -12.94 -15.90 4.87
CA ALA A 186 -11.69 -16.59 5.17
C ALA A 186 -10.72 -15.70 5.96
N ILE A 187 -10.60 -14.42 5.63
CA ILE A 187 -9.83 -13.43 6.39
C ILE A 187 -10.38 -13.33 7.81
N GLU A 188 -11.69 -13.14 7.93
CA GLU A 188 -12.37 -12.96 9.23
C GLU A 188 -12.15 -14.18 10.14
N ASN A 189 -12.36 -15.39 9.62
CA ASN A 189 -12.13 -16.61 10.39
C ASN A 189 -10.69 -16.71 10.90
N GLN A 190 -9.71 -16.36 10.07
CA GLN A 190 -8.30 -16.38 10.44
C GLN A 190 -7.97 -15.35 11.55
N LEU A 191 -8.60 -14.17 11.51
CA LEU A 191 -8.46 -13.18 12.58
C LEU A 191 -9.12 -13.64 13.88
N GLN A 192 -10.31 -14.23 13.80
CA GLN A 192 -11.01 -14.77 14.97
C GLN A 192 -10.20 -15.89 15.64
N GLU A 193 -9.62 -16.81 14.86
CA GLU A 193 -8.72 -17.85 15.38
C GLU A 193 -7.48 -17.27 16.07
N LEU A 194 -6.87 -16.24 15.47
CA LEU A 194 -5.72 -15.55 16.05
C LEU A 194 -6.09 -14.85 17.36
N LEU A 195 -7.22 -14.13 17.39
CA LEU A 195 -7.71 -13.46 18.60
C LEU A 195 -8.01 -14.46 19.71
N LEU A 196 -8.59 -15.61 19.39
CA LEU A 196 -8.80 -16.70 20.36
C LEU A 196 -7.47 -17.24 20.91
N HIS A 197 -6.42 -17.28 20.09
CA HIS A 197 -5.07 -17.63 20.55
C HIS A 197 -4.52 -16.56 21.49
N CYS A 198 -4.62 -15.27 21.14
CA CYS A 198 -4.25 -14.16 22.02
C CYS A 198 -4.94 -14.26 23.38
N THR A 199 -6.26 -14.46 23.39
CA THR A 199 -7.04 -14.58 24.63
C THR A 199 -6.52 -15.71 25.52
N ARG A 200 -6.23 -16.89 24.95
CA ARG A 200 -5.69 -18.02 25.72
C ARG A 200 -4.33 -17.70 26.35
N VAL A 201 -3.40 -17.13 25.58
CA VAL A 201 -2.06 -16.77 26.06
C VAL A 201 -2.15 -15.70 27.16
N PHE A 202 -2.96 -14.66 26.96
CA PHE A 202 -3.11 -13.57 27.92
C PHE A 202 -3.83 -14.01 29.20
N GLN A 203 -4.81 -14.91 29.10
CA GLN A 203 -5.43 -15.55 30.27
C GLN A 203 -4.40 -16.40 31.03
N GLY A 204 -3.59 -17.19 30.34
CA GLY A 204 -2.50 -17.96 30.95
C GLY A 204 -1.51 -17.07 31.72
N LEU A 205 -1.10 -15.95 31.11
CA LEU A 205 -0.27 -14.93 31.76
C LEU A 205 -0.93 -14.37 33.02
N GLY A 206 -2.20 -13.99 32.95
CA GLY A 206 -2.97 -13.47 34.09
C GLY A 206 -3.16 -14.48 35.23
N HIS A 207 -3.34 -15.76 34.89
CA HIS A 207 -3.39 -16.84 35.87
C HIS A 207 -2.05 -17.04 36.56
N LEU A 208 -0.95 -17.07 35.81
CA LEU A 208 0.41 -17.17 36.38
C LEU A 208 0.70 -15.98 37.30
N HIS A 209 0.31 -14.76 36.91
CA HIS A 209 0.44 -13.56 37.75
C HIS A 209 -0.28 -13.69 39.09
N THR A 210 -1.58 -14.00 39.03
CA THR A 210 -2.40 -14.18 40.25
C THR A 210 -1.83 -15.27 41.16
N ARG A 211 -1.39 -16.40 40.58
CA ARG A 211 -0.76 -17.49 41.33
C ARG A 211 0.52 -17.06 42.02
N LEU A 212 1.45 -16.39 41.32
CA LEU A 212 2.71 -15.94 41.91
C LEU A 212 2.50 -14.87 42.98
N LEU A 213 1.55 -13.95 42.80
CA LEU A 213 1.17 -12.99 43.84
C LEU A 213 0.59 -13.68 45.08
N SER A 214 -0.27 -14.69 44.90
CA SER A 214 -0.82 -15.44 46.03
C SER A 214 0.27 -16.18 46.82
N MET A 215 1.27 -16.76 46.14
CA MET A 215 2.42 -17.40 46.81
C MET A 215 3.25 -16.37 47.57
N ARG A 216 3.50 -15.18 47.00
CA ARG A 216 4.22 -14.10 47.68
C ARG A 216 3.54 -13.67 48.99
N LEU A 217 2.21 -13.60 49.00
CA LEU A 217 1.45 -13.21 50.19
C LEU A 217 1.42 -14.31 51.27
N VAL A 218 1.63 -15.57 50.91
CA VAL A 218 1.61 -16.72 51.84
C VAL A 218 3.01 -17.02 52.39
N PHE A 219 4.06 -16.74 51.64
CA PHE A 219 5.46 -17.02 51.99
C PHE A 219 6.24 -15.69 52.12
N GLU A 220 5.96 -14.92 53.17
CA GLU A 220 6.53 -13.58 53.40
C GLU A 220 8.06 -13.60 53.66
N GLU A 221 8.60 -14.69 54.21
CA GLU A 221 9.99 -14.76 54.69
C GLU A 221 11.05 -14.94 53.58
N ASP A 222 10.70 -15.47 52.40
CA ASP A 222 11.65 -15.73 51.32
C ASP A 222 11.78 -14.56 50.32
N TRP A 223 10.86 -13.59 50.33
CA TRP A 223 10.82 -12.51 49.33
C TRP A 223 11.71 -11.31 49.68
N ALA A 224 12.12 -11.17 50.94
CA ALA A 224 12.94 -10.05 51.42
C ALA A 224 14.30 -9.94 50.71
N LEU A 225 14.77 -11.03 50.08
CA LEU A 225 16.02 -11.07 49.30
C LEU A 225 15.88 -10.54 47.87
N CYS A 226 14.65 -10.25 47.42
CA CYS A 226 14.35 -9.81 46.06
C CYS A 226 14.03 -8.32 45.93
N ALA A 227 14.20 -7.55 47.01
CA ALA A 227 14.23 -6.11 46.90
C ALA A 227 15.50 -5.71 46.12
N PRO A 228 15.40 -4.98 44.99
CA PRO A 228 16.57 -4.31 44.45
C PRO A 228 17.05 -3.35 45.53
N ASP A 229 18.37 -3.28 45.71
CA ASP A 229 19.12 -2.49 46.69
C ASP A 229 18.84 -0.98 46.48
N SER A 230 17.62 -0.56 46.81
CA SER A 230 17.21 0.84 46.82
C SER A 230 17.75 1.41 48.12
N GLY A 231 18.98 1.91 48.04
CA GLY A 231 19.69 2.56 49.13
C GLY A 231 18.95 3.80 49.63
N CYS A 232 17.95 3.61 50.47
CA CYS A 232 17.37 4.63 51.32
C CYS A 232 17.98 4.49 52.72
N PRO A 233 18.99 5.31 53.09
CA PRO A 233 19.42 5.38 54.47
C PRO A 233 18.51 6.39 55.18
N SER A 234 17.77 5.93 56.20
CA SER A 234 17.66 6.59 57.50
C SER A 234 16.43 6.06 58.24
N GLU A 235 16.67 5.34 59.33
CA GLU A 235 16.20 5.70 60.68
C GLU A 235 16.82 4.74 61.69
N SER A 236 18.05 5.04 62.11
CA SER A 236 18.61 4.52 63.35
C SER A 236 18.38 5.55 64.44
N MET A 237 17.29 5.39 65.20
CA MET A 237 17.21 5.96 66.55
C MET A 237 18.21 5.21 67.43
N LEU A 238 19.17 5.91 68.04
CA LEU A 238 19.53 5.75 69.45
C LEU A 238 20.38 6.96 69.90
N GLU A 239 19.97 7.51 71.04
CA GLU A 239 20.48 8.68 71.76
C GLU A 239 21.87 8.41 72.36
N ASP A 240 22.74 9.43 72.42
CA ASP A 240 23.54 9.69 73.63
C ASP A 240 24.07 11.14 73.65
N GLU A 241 24.07 11.74 74.84
CA GLU A 241 24.39 13.16 75.08
C GLU A 241 25.90 13.43 75.28
N CYS A 242 26.37 14.63 74.89
CA CYS A 242 27.27 15.43 75.75
C CYS A 242 27.39 16.92 75.30
N PHE A 243 27.30 17.80 76.29
CA PHE A 243 27.50 19.26 76.34
C PHE A 243 28.89 19.77 75.88
N ILE A 244 28.96 20.95 75.23
CA ILE A 244 29.43 22.28 75.74
C ILE A 244 29.47 23.34 74.59
N ASP A 245 28.61 24.35 74.75
CA ASP A 245 28.70 25.81 74.49
C ASP A 245 29.69 26.40 73.44
N ARG A 246 29.15 27.12 72.41
CA ARG A 246 29.57 28.50 72.04
C ARG A 246 28.61 29.24 71.08
N SER A 247 27.89 30.21 71.64
CA SER A 247 27.41 31.52 71.11
C SER A 247 27.19 31.82 69.60
N MET A 248 25.93 32.24 69.34
CA MET A 248 25.48 33.49 68.67
C MET A 248 25.41 33.63 67.12
N ALA A 249 24.14 33.67 66.67
CA ALA A 249 23.50 34.66 65.78
C ALA A 249 23.05 34.22 64.35
N PRO A 250 21.94 34.78 63.83
CA PRO A 250 20.94 34.04 63.03
C PRO A 250 20.76 34.56 61.59
N GLN A 251 20.18 33.72 60.71
CA GLN A 251 19.45 34.06 59.47
C GLN A 251 19.17 32.73 58.73
N SER A 252 18.04 32.40 58.11
CA SER A 252 16.69 32.95 58.01
C SER A 252 15.89 31.98 57.12
N GLN A 253 14.59 31.85 57.41
CA GLN A 253 13.50 31.39 56.51
C GLN A 253 13.27 29.88 56.30
N SER A 254 12.00 29.61 56.00
CA SER A 254 11.16 28.53 56.52
C SER A 254 10.40 27.80 55.40
N CYS A 255 10.10 26.52 55.67
CA CYS A 255 8.93 25.73 55.27
C CYS A 255 8.79 25.11 53.84
N LEU A 256 8.62 23.78 53.88
CA LEU A 256 8.24 22.70 52.93
C LEU A 256 6.79 22.80 52.36
N PRO A 257 6.20 21.82 51.58
CA PRO A 257 6.69 20.51 51.07
C PRO A 257 6.33 20.11 49.60
N GLN A 258 6.97 19.02 49.14
CA GLN A 258 6.55 17.89 48.27
C GLN A 258 5.68 18.08 46.99
N SER A 259 6.11 17.44 45.90
CA SER A 259 5.22 16.68 45.01
C SER A 259 5.91 15.41 44.50
N SER A 260 5.51 14.28 45.07
CA SER A 260 5.77 12.92 44.63
C SER A 260 5.22 12.72 43.23
N GLN A 261 6.04 12.21 42.31
CA GLN A 261 5.57 11.77 41.00
C GLN A 261 5.19 10.30 41.12
N ASP A 262 3.91 10.06 41.41
CA ASP A 262 3.33 8.72 41.41
C ASP A 262 3.36 8.16 39.98
N HIS A 263 4.18 7.13 39.79
CA HIS A 263 4.00 6.18 38.70
C HIS A 263 2.70 5.43 38.95
N LEU A 264 1.60 5.91 38.36
CA LEU A 264 0.38 5.13 38.22
C LEU A 264 0.71 3.88 37.39
N VAL A 265 0.91 2.76 38.07
CA VAL A 265 0.79 1.43 37.48
C VAL A 265 -0.67 1.29 37.06
N LEU A 266 -0.92 1.23 35.75
CA LEU A 266 -2.24 0.84 35.25
C LEU A 266 -2.49 -0.61 35.69
N GLU A 267 -3.32 -0.76 36.72
CA GLU A 267 -3.91 -2.05 37.09
C GLU A 267 -4.79 -2.50 35.92
N TRP A 268 -4.35 -3.53 35.22
CA TRP A 268 -5.17 -4.20 34.22
C TRP A 268 -6.29 -4.95 34.94
N ASP A 269 -7.48 -4.35 35.00
CA ASP A 269 -8.71 -5.00 35.47
C ASP A 269 -9.30 -5.87 34.34
N PRO A 270 -9.42 -7.21 34.50
CA PRO A 270 -9.96 -8.12 33.49
C PRO A 270 -11.50 -8.07 33.35
N SER A 271 -12.20 -7.17 34.05
CA SER A 271 -13.67 -7.11 34.04
C SER A 271 -14.30 -6.07 33.11
N VAL A 272 -13.51 -5.39 32.26
CA VAL A 272 -14.06 -4.43 31.28
C VAL A 272 -14.79 -5.17 30.16
N ASP A 273 -16.12 -5.23 30.29
CA ASP A 273 -17.06 -5.54 29.22
C ASP A 273 -16.88 -4.54 28.06
N ILE A 274 -16.21 -4.96 26.98
CA ILE A 274 -16.28 -4.26 25.70
C ILE A 274 -17.51 -4.78 24.96
N GLY A 275 -18.67 -4.25 25.31
CA GLY A 275 -19.93 -4.63 24.66
C GLY A 275 -21.14 -3.87 25.19
N GLY A 276 -21.47 -2.73 24.58
CA GLY A 276 -22.70 -2.01 24.92
C GLY A 276 -22.91 -0.74 24.09
N SER A 277 -23.68 -0.87 23.02
CA SER A 277 -23.98 0.10 21.95
C SER A 277 -24.53 1.47 22.38
N ILE A 278 -24.27 2.50 21.56
CA ILE A 278 -25.26 3.56 21.32
C ILE A 278 -25.49 3.80 19.83
N SER A 279 -26.75 3.65 19.46
CA SER A 279 -27.38 4.13 18.23
C SER A 279 -27.40 5.66 18.18
N HIS A 280 -27.05 6.25 17.04
CA HIS A 280 -27.57 7.57 16.68
C HIS A 280 -27.74 7.68 15.16
N ASP A 281 -28.95 8.03 14.76
CA ASP A 281 -29.41 8.27 13.39
C ASP A 281 -28.75 9.51 12.76
N GLY A 282 -28.69 9.51 11.43
CA GLY A 282 -29.04 10.69 10.66
C GLY A 282 -27.93 11.65 10.20
N THR A 283 -27.86 11.74 8.88
CA THR A 283 -27.61 12.93 8.04
C THR A 283 -26.17 13.41 7.77
N ASP A 284 -25.80 13.20 6.51
CA ASP A 284 -25.07 14.08 5.59
C ASP A 284 -23.97 14.99 6.17
N SER A 285 -22.73 14.64 5.84
CA SER A 285 -21.71 15.65 5.55
C SER A 285 -20.68 15.10 4.57
N SER A 286 -20.80 15.53 3.32
CA SER A 286 -19.72 15.50 2.35
C SER A 286 -18.55 16.33 2.86
N SER A 287 -17.36 15.76 2.93
CA SER A 287 -16.13 16.56 2.88
C SER A 287 -15.04 15.77 2.16
N PHE A 288 -14.88 16.19 0.91
CA PHE A 288 -13.68 16.02 0.11
C PHE A 288 -12.47 16.54 0.91
N SER A 289 -11.39 15.77 1.00
CA SER A 289 -10.04 16.35 1.07
C SER A 289 -9.00 15.38 0.56
N ALA A 290 -8.13 15.97 -0.26
CA ALA A 290 -7.08 15.34 -1.02
C ALA A 290 -5.74 15.37 -0.27
N ALA A 291 -4.89 14.42 -0.64
CA ALA A 291 -3.43 14.47 -0.69
C ALA A 291 -2.64 14.63 0.62
N ALA A 292 -1.93 13.55 0.98
CA ALA A 292 -0.56 13.64 1.44
C ALA A 292 0.22 12.43 0.89
N GLY A 293 1.15 12.70 -0.02
CA GLY A 293 2.14 11.72 -0.47
C GLY A 293 3.42 11.86 0.35
N VAL A 294 4.08 10.73 0.60
CA VAL A 294 5.51 10.67 0.97
C VAL A 294 6.14 9.52 0.18
N PRO A 295 7.30 9.72 -0.46
CA PRO A 295 7.91 8.74 -1.34
C PRO A 295 8.78 7.75 -0.56
N TYR A 296 8.63 6.46 -0.85
CA TYR A 296 9.63 5.45 -0.48
C TYR A 296 10.64 5.30 -1.62
N THR A 297 11.92 5.35 -1.26
CA THR A 297 13.06 5.25 -2.18
C THR A 297 13.73 3.90 -1.94
N ASP A 298 13.78 3.04 -2.96
CA ASP A 298 14.98 2.34 -3.45
C ASP A 298 14.64 1.09 -4.28
N GLU A 299 14.98 1.12 -5.58
CA GLU A 299 15.93 0.23 -6.28
C GLU A 299 15.68 0.22 -7.81
N PRO A 300 16.73 0.11 -8.65
CA PRO A 300 16.70 0.61 -10.02
C PRO A 300 16.48 -0.50 -11.06
N ALA A 301 15.27 -0.61 -11.62
CA ALA A 301 15.06 -1.29 -12.89
C ALA A 301 15.21 -0.31 -14.07
N LYS A 302 16.45 -0.11 -14.52
CA LYS A 302 16.77 0.60 -15.77
C LYS A 302 16.22 -0.13 -16.99
N TYR A 303 15.03 0.23 -17.47
CA TYR A 303 14.73 0.32 -18.90
C TYR A 303 13.59 1.33 -19.08
N PRO A 304 13.86 2.57 -19.53
CA PRO A 304 12.78 3.45 -19.92
C PRO A 304 12.19 2.87 -21.22
N GLN A 305 10.93 2.41 -21.18
CA GLN A 305 10.13 2.27 -22.38
C GLN A 305 9.98 3.68 -22.97
N ARG A 306 10.93 4.05 -23.84
CA ARG A 306 10.82 5.23 -24.68
C ARG A 306 9.50 5.12 -25.41
N ARG A 307 8.63 6.12 -25.24
CA ARG A 307 7.47 6.36 -26.10
C ARG A 307 7.96 6.32 -27.54
N ARG A 308 7.72 5.22 -28.24
CA ARG A 308 8.25 4.99 -29.58
C ARG A 308 7.33 5.72 -30.53
N VAL A 309 7.75 6.89 -31.02
CA VAL A 309 6.98 7.63 -32.03
C VAL A 309 7.12 6.84 -33.34
N TYR A 310 6.12 6.01 -33.62
CA TYR A 310 5.99 5.34 -34.91
C TYR A 310 5.64 6.39 -35.97
N MET A 311 6.70 6.94 -36.59
CA MET A 311 6.71 7.77 -37.79
C MET A 311 5.61 8.86 -37.85
N SER A 312 5.94 10.03 -37.29
CA SER A 312 5.20 11.27 -37.61
C SER A 312 5.60 11.76 -39.01
N PRO A 313 4.67 12.32 -39.82
CA PRO A 313 5.04 12.96 -41.08
C PRO A 313 5.99 14.12 -40.80
N VAL A 314 7.18 14.10 -41.40
CA VAL A 314 8.10 15.24 -41.40
C VAL A 314 7.66 16.16 -42.53
N ASP A 315 6.99 17.26 -42.19
CA ASP A 315 6.80 18.37 -43.13
C ASP A 315 8.18 18.97 -43.43
N SER A 316 8.53 18.92 -44.71
CA SER A 316 9.75 19.51 -45.24
C SER A 316 9.47 20.98 -45.59
N GLN A 317 10.16 21.93 -44.95
CA GLN A 317 10.24 23.30 -45.44
C GLN A 317 11.68 23.81 -45.25
N PRO A 318 12.35 24.30 -46.31
CA PRO A 318 13.71 24.81 -46.18
C PRO A 318 13.69 26.29 -45.76
N ASP A 319 14.57 26.62 -44.82
CA ASP A 319 14.92 27.99 -44.46
C ASP A 319 15.61 28.70 -45.63
N ASN A 320 15.19 29.94 -45.90
CA ASN A 320 16.08 30.98 -46.40
C ASN A 320 15.55 32.35 -45.99
N ALA A 321 16.33 33.03 -45.15
CA ALA A 321 16.12 34.40 -44.71
C ALA A 321 16.69 35.40 -45.73
N ALA A 322 15.93 36.43 -46.07
CA ALA A 322 16.47 37.72 -46.50
C ALA A 322 15.45 38.84 -46.28
N VAL A 323 15.99 40.00 -45.92
CA VAL A 323 15.37 41.15 -45.27
C VAL A 323 15.06 42.29 -46.27
N SER A 324 13.94 42.98 -46.02
CA SER A 324 13.61 44.40 -46.32
C SER A 324 13.36 44.86 -47.77
N ILE A 325 12.22 45.56 -48.00
CA ILE A 325 12.15 47.02 -48.29
C ILE A 325 10.70 47.42 -48.68
N LYS A 326 10.31 48.63 -48.26
CA LYS A 326 9.01 49.31 -48.42
C LYS A 326 8.62 49.60 -49.90
N GLN A 327 7.30 49.53 -50.13
CA GLN A 327 6.39 50.17 -51.11
C GLN A 327 6.90 51.39 -51.95
N PRO A 328 6.33 51.69 -53.15
CA PRO A 328 4.94 52.22 -53.25
C PRO A 328 4.07 51.95 -54.52
N SER A 329 2.75 52.02 -54.27
CA SER A 329 1.61 52.58 -55.04
C SER A 329 1.57 52.59 -56.59
N ILE A 330 0.43 52.16 -57.18
CA ILE A 330 -0.40 52.93 -58.15
C ILE A 330 -1.80 52.28 -58.32
N LYS A 331 -2.81 53.14 -58.49
CA LYS A 331 -4.27 52.95 -58.51
C LYS A 331 -4.82 52.48 -59.88
N LYS A 332 -6.02 51.85 -59.88
CA LYS A 332 -7.20 52.06 -60.76
C LYS A 332 -8.28 50.99 -60.44
N SER A 333 -9.39 51.33 -59.78
CA SER A 333 -10.70 51.73 -60.33
C SER A 333 -11.45 50.67 -61.14
N LEU A 334 -12.57 50.17 -60.58
CA LEU A 334 -13.97 50.40 -61.02
C LEU A 334 -14.88 49.13 -61.06
N GLU A 335 -16.00 49.25 -60.36
CA GLU A 335 -17.37 48.74 -60.62
C GLU A 335 -17.85 47.29 -60.35
N ASN A 336 -18.92 47.26 -59.54
CA ASN A 336 -20.18 46.48 -59.62
C ASN A 336 -20.19 44.95 -59.53
N ALA A 337 -20.81 44.41 -58.47
CA ALA A 337 -22.08 43.64 -58.53
C ALA A 337 -22.47 43.03 -57.17
N ALA A 338 -23.78 42.86 -56.98
CA ALA A 338 -24.53 42.55 -55.74
C ALA A 338 -24.24 41.19 -55.05
N PRO A 339 -24.70 40.98 -53.80
CA PRO A 339 -24.38 39.79 -52.99
C PRO A 339 -25.43 38.66 -53.12
N PRO A 340 -25.05 37.38 -53.01
CA PRO A 340 -26.02 36.30 -52.84
C PRO A 340 -26.27 35.97 -51.37
N GLN A 341 -27.54 35.69 -51.11
CA GLN A 341 -28.18 35.47 -49.82
C GLN A 341 -27.91 34.08 -49.22
N MET A 342 -28.00 34.01 -47.90
CA MET A 342 -28.04 32.80 -47.07
C MET A 342 -29.41 32.10 -47.15
N PRO A 343 -29.50 30.76 -47.04
CA PRO A 343 -30.72 30.08 -46.63
C PRO A 343 -30.71 29.72 -45.13
N VAL A 344 -31.85 29.97 -44.49
CA VAL A 344 -32.22 29.70 -43.10
C VAL A 344 -32.53 28.20 -42.88
N PRO A 345 -32.24 27.61 -41.70
CA PRO A 345 -32.48 26.20 -41.40
C PRO A 345 -33.96 25.88 -41.09
N GLY A 346 -34.37 24.66 -41.46
CA GLY A 346 -35.71 24.11 -41.31
C GLY A 346 -36.09 23.73 -39.88
N LYS A 347 -37.39 23.94 -39.57
CA LYS A 347 -38.12 23.54 -38.36
C LYS A 347 -38.00 22.04 -38.06
N ALA A 348 -37.65 21.70 -36.82
CA ALA A 348 -37.89 20.37 -36.25
C ALA A 348 -39.30 20.31 -35.63
N MET A 349 -40.07 19.30 -36.03
CA MET A 349 -41.34 18.87 -35.41
C MET A 349 -41.05 18.16 -34.08
N ALA A 350 -41.80 18.51 -33.03
CA ALA A 350 -41.99 17.70 -31.85
C ALA A 350 -43.10 16.66 -32.09
N PRO A 351 -43.04 15.46 -31.51
CA PRO A 351 -44.19 14.60 -31.38
C PRO A 351 -44.89 14.81 -30.03
N ASP A 352 -46.19 15.04 -30.12
CA ASP A 352 -47.16 15.00 -29.02
C ASP A 352 -47.93 13.68 -29.14
N TRP A 353 -47.97 12.86 -28.09
CA TRP A 353 -49.06 11.91 -27.83
C TRP A 353 -49.17 11.63 -26.33
N SER A 354 -50.27 12.12 -25.78
CA SER A 354 -50.84 11.94 -24.46
C SER A 354 -51.11 10.48 -24.06
N MET A 355 -50.95 10.17 -22.76
CA MET A 355 -52.06 9.80 -21.87
C MET A 355 -51.65 9.93 -20.40
#